data_AF-A0A8H9TAL3-F1
#
_entry.id   AF-A0A8H9TAL3-F1
#
_cell.length_a   1.000
_cell.length_b   1.000
_cell.length_c   1.000
_cell.angle_alpha   90.00
_cell.angle_beta   90.00
_cell.angle_gamma   90.00
#
_symmetry.space_group_name_H-M   'P 1'
#
loop_
_entity.id
_entity.type
_entity.pdbx_description
1 polymer ?
#
loop_
_entity_poly.entity_id
_entity_poly.type
_entity_poly.pdbx_seq_one_letter_code
_entity_poly.pdbx_strand_id
1 'polypeptide(L)' 'MALEWLYEHWKSEFLANGFNEDVAEEEYQTWCEGLGGELDNEYQQTAYSVMMAAKETVIELQQIY' A
#
# COMPACT_ATOMS: atom_id res chain seq x y z
N MET A 1 3.54 -4.72 -14.21
CA MET A 1 2.13 -4.32 -13.91
C MET A 1 2.13 -2.82 -13.67
N ALA A 2 1.13 -2.06 -14.13
CA ALA A 2 1.17 -0.61 -13.94
C ALA A 2 1.02 -0.26 -12.45
N LEU A 3 1.99 0.48 -11.89
CA LEU A 3 2.03 0.96 -10.50
C LEU A 3 0.71 1.56 -10.02
N GLU A 4 0.00 2.27 -10.91
CA GLU A 4 -1.33 2.83 -10.63
C GLU A 4 -2.35 1.77 -10.19
N TRP A 5 -2.32 0.57 -10.79
CA TRP A 5 -3.24 -0.50 -10.43
C TRP A 5 -2.97 -1.08 -9.04
N LEU A 6 -1.70 -1.17 -8.65
CA LEU A 6 -1.30 -1.58 -7.30
C LEU A 6 -1.70 -0.52 -6.26
N TYR A 7 -1.51 0.75 -6.59
CA TYR A 7 -1.93 1.85 -5.73
C TYR A 7 -3.45 1.91 -5.53
N GLU A 8 -4.26 1.64 -6.55
CA GLU A 8 -5.72 1.58 -6.39
C GLU A 8 -6.16 0.54 -5.35
N HIS A 9 -5.48 -0.61 -5.30
CA HIS A 9 -5.79 -1.66 -4.33
C HIS A 9 -5.33 -1.28 -2.93
N TRP A 10 -4.16 -0.66 -2.80
CA TRP A 10 -3.66 -0.11 -1.55
C TRP A 10 -4.62 0.96 -0.99
N LYS A 11 -4.95 1.96 -1.81
CA LYS A 11 -5.87 3.04 -1.47
C LYS A 11 -7.23 2.53 -1.02
N SER A 12 -7.77 1.50 -1.68
CA SER A 12 -9.06 0.92 -1.32
C SER A 12 -9.08 0.37 0.12
N GLU A 13 -7.99 -0.23 0.60
CA GLU A 13 -7.90 -0.76 1.96
C GLU A 13 -7.84 0.37 3.00
N PHE A 14 -7.08 1.43 2.73
CA PHE A 14 -7.01 2.61 3.60
C PHE A 14 -8.37 3.32 3.74
N LEU A 15 -9.04 3.58 2.61
CA LEU A 15 -10.36 4.21 2.60
C LEU A 15 -11.41 3.34 3.32
N ALA A 16 -11.35 2.01 3.14
CA ALA A 16 -12.26 1.09 3.83
C ALA A 16 -12.08 1.11 5.36
N ASN A 17 -10.90 1.49 5.85
CA ASN A 17 -10.58 1.59 7.27
C ASN A 17 -10.70 3.02 7.83
N GLY A 18 -11.23 3.95 7.04
CA GLY A 18 -11.53 5.31 7.48
C GLY A 18 -10.35 6.29 7.39
N PHE A 19 -9.24 5.90 6.77
CA PHE A 19 -8.14 6.81 6.44
C PHE A 19 -8.48 7.62 5.18
N ASN A 20 -7.86 8.79 5.04
CA ASN A 20 -8.01 9.62 3.85
C ASN A 20 -7.00 9.20 2.76
N GLU A 21 -7.20 9.74 1.55
CA GLU A 21 -6.34 9.47 0.41
C GLU A 21 -4.90 9.97 0.63
N ASP A 22 -4.74 11.11 1.30
CA ASP A 22 -3.42 11.70 1.59
C ASP A 22 -2.54 10.73 2.42
N VAL A 23 -3.10 10.12 3.48
CA VAL A 23 -2.40 9.12 4.30
C VAL A 23 -2.10 7.86 3.49
N ALA A 24 -3.04 7.42 2.65
CA ALA A 24 -2.83 6.25 1.80
C ALA A 24 -1.68 6.47 0.80
N GLU A 25 -1.56 7.67 0.23
CA GLU A 25 -0.48 8.05 -0.69
C GLU A 25 0.88 8.11 0.02
N GLU A 26 0.96 8.76 1.18
CA GLU A 26 2.20 8.91 1.95
C GLU A 26 2.76 7.55 2.39
N GLU A 27 1.90 6.67 2.90
CA GLU A 27 2.29 5.32 3.32
C GLU A 27 2.66 4.44 2.13
N TYR A 28 1.96 4.59 1.00
CA TYR A 28 2.30 3.87 -0.22
C TYR A 28 3.69 4.27 -0.73
N GLN A 29 4.02 5.57 -0.72
CA GLN A 29 5.35 6.05 -1.10
C GLN A 29 6.42 5.51 -0.15
N THR A 30 6.17 5.53 1.16
CA THR A 30 7.08 5.00 2.17
C THR A 30 7.32 3.49 1.98
N TRP A 31 6.26 2.73 1.71
CA TRP A 31 6.35 1.31 1.40
C TRP A 31 7.12 1.06 0.09
N CYS A 32 6.89 1.87 -0.94
CA CYS A 32 7.62 1.85 -2.21
C CYS A 32 9.12 2.15 -2.04
N GLU A 33 9.47 3.11 -1.19
CA GLU A 33 10.87 3.44 -0.85
C GLU A 33 11.56 2.27 -0.12
N GLY A 34 10.85 1.61 0.80
CA GLY A 34 11.33 0.42 1.51
C GLY A 34 11.65 -0.76 0.59
N LEU A 35 11.00 -0.83 -0.58
CA LEU A 35 11.26 -1.82 -1.61
C LEU A 35 12.45 -1.48 -2.52
N GLY A 36 13.11 -0.33 -2.32
CA GLY A 36 14.34 0.04 -3.04
C GLY A 36 14.17 0.14 -4.57
N GLY A 37 12.95 0.35 -5.06
CA GLY A 37 12.65 0.39 -6.49
C GLY A 37 12.32 -0.95 -7.15
N GLU A 38 12.20 -2.06 -6.40
CA GLU A 38 11.79 -3.38 -6.92
C GLU A 38 10.26 -3.51 -7.16
N LEU A 39 9.56 -2.40 -7.40
CA LEU A 39 8.11 -2.41 -7.63
C LEU A 39 7.70 -3.01 -8.97
N ASP A 40 8.63 -3.03 -9.94
CA ASP A 40 8.40 -3.57 -11.28
C ASP A 40 8.92 -5.02 -11.44
N ASN A 41 9.15 -5.71 -10.33
CA ASN A 41 9.48 -7.12 -10.38
C ASN A 41 8.19 -7.94 -10.37
N GLU A 42 7.79 -8.41 -11.56
CA GLU A 42 6.56 -9.18 -11.82
C GLU A 42 6.42 -10.45 -10.96
N TYR A 43 7.51 -10.87 -10.29
CA TYR A 43 7.58 -12.02 -9.40
C TYR A 43 7.49 -11.68 -7.90
N GLN A 44 7.65 -10.42 -7.49
CA GLN A 44 7.58 -10.00 -6.07
C GLN A 44 6.29 -9.28 -5.73
N GLN A 45 5.73 -8.49 -6.64
CA GLN A 45 4.57 -7.64 -6.33
C GLN A 45 3.35 -8.05 -7.13
N THR A 46 2.41 -8.71 -6.45
CA THR A 46 1.08 -9.05 -6.97
C THR A 46 0.05 -8.20 -6.24
N ALA A 47 -1.16 -8.04 -6.79
CA ALA A 47 -2.24 -7.37 -6.03
C ALA A 47 -2.41 -7.97 -4.62
N TYR A 48 -2.21 -9.27 -4.47
CA TYR A 48 -2.29 -9.93 -3.17
C TYR A 48 -1.21 -9.46 -2.17
N SER A 49 0.05 -9.33 -2.60
CA SER A 49 1.12 -8.84 -1.72
C SER A 49 0.89 -7.38 -1.32
N VAL A 50 0.44 -6.56 -2.26
CA VAL A 50 0.13 -5.14 -2.00
C VAL A 50 -1.05 -4.99 -1.06
N MET A 51 -2.12 -5.77 -1.24
CA MET A 51 -3.26 -5.75 -0.33
C MET A 51 -2.91 -6.22 1.09
N MET A 52 -2.06 -7.24 1.21
CA MET A 52 -1.60 -7.72 2.51
C MET A 52 -0.74 -6.66 3.21
N ALA A 53 0.20 -6.05 2.50
CA ALA A 53 1.00 -4.96 3.05
C ALA A 53 0.14 -3.76 3.45
N ALA A 54 -0.82 -3.35 2.61
CA ALA A 54 -1.76 -2.28 2.93
C ALA A 54 -2.55 -2.57 4.21
N LYS A 55 -3.03 -3.80 4.38
CA LYS A 55 -3.73 -4.24 5.59
C LYS A 55 -2.85 -4.20 6.84
N GLU A 56 -1.62 -4.66 6.74
CA GLU A 56 -0.66 -4.62 7.85
C GLU A 56 -0.40 -3.17 8.27
N THR A 57 -0.11 -2.28 7.31
CA THR A 57 0.11 -0.85 7.59
C THR A 57 -1.13 -0.19 8.20
N VAL A 58 -2.31 -0.48 7.68
CA VAL A 58 -3.58 0.02 8.25
C VAL A 58 -3.78 -0.45 9.70
N ILE A 59 -3.47 -1.72 10.02
CA ILE A 59 -3.57 -2.25 11.38
C ILE A 59 -2.55 -1.55 12.30
N GLU A 60 -1.33 -1.32 11.83
CA GLU A 60 -0.31 -0.60 12.59
C GLU A 60 -0.74 0.84 12.87
N LEU A 61 -1.25 1.56 11.86
CA LEU A 61 -1.77 2.92 12.02
C LEU A 61 -2.92 2.99 13.02
N GLN A 62 -3.83 2.02 13.00
CA GLN A 62 -4.94 1.94 13.97
C GLN A 62 -4.49 1.66 15.41
N GLN A 63 -3.28 1.13 15.63
CA GLN A 63 -2.73 0.94 16.97
C GLN A 63 -2.00 2.19 17.49
N ILE A 64 -1.59 3.09 16.59
CA ILE A 64 -0.86 4.32 16.92
C ILE A 64 -1.82 5.49 17.18
N TYR A 65 -2.97 5.52 16.49
CA TYR A 65 -4.03 6.53 16.66
C TYR A 65 -5.11 6.13 17.68
#